data_AF-A0A3D2DMP8-F1
#
_entry.id   AF-A0A3D2DMP8-F1
#
_cell.length_a   1.000
_cell.length_b   1.000
_cell.length_c   1.000
_cell.angle_alpha   90.00
_cell.angle_beta   90.00
_cell.angle_gamma   90.00
#
_symmetry.space_group_name_H-M   'P 1'
#
loop_
_entity.id
_entity.type
_entity.pdbx_description
1 polymer ?
#
loop_
_entity_poly.entity_id
_entity_poly.type
_entity_poly.pdbx_seq_one_letter_code
_entity_poly.pdbx_strand_id
1 'polypeptide(L)' 'MKKADCQDYSLKGKVGKELSTSTVGVIGTGNIGKTVVKHLSGFGCRILAYSCYEDEEVK' A
#
# COMPACT_ATOMS: atom_id res chain seq x y z
N MET A 1 0.55 -25.40 11.90
CA MET A 1 1.21 -25.89 10.67
C MET A 1 0.58 -27.24 10.28
N LYS A 2 -0.45 -27.26 9.41
CA LYS A 2 -1.12 -28.51 8.96
C LYS A 2 -1.09 -28.71 7.43
N LYS A 3 -0.61 -27.72 6.67
CA LYS A 3 -0.62 -27.74 5.19
C LYS A 3 0.70 -28.22 4.55
N ALA A 4 1.80 -28.24 5.32
CA ALA A 4 3.08 -28.74 4.81
C ALA A 4 3.07 -30.27 4.64
N ASP A 5 2.32 -31.00 5.47
CA ASP A 5 2.20 -32.46 5.39
C ASP A 5 1.40 -32.95 4.18
N CYS A 6 0.49 -32.14 3.62
CA CYS A 6 -0.37 -32.53 2.50
C CYS A 6 0.12 -32.05 1.13
N GLN A 7 1.32 -31.46 1.04
CA GLN A 7 1.97 -31.00 -0.20
C GLN A 7 1.06 -30.18 -1.15
N ASP A 8 0.11 -29.43 -0.60
CA ASP A 8 -0.81 -28.62 -1.41
C ASP A 8 -0.20 -27.25 -1.72
N TYR A 9 0.42 -27.17 -2.89
CA TYR A 9 1.04 -25.96 -3.45
C TYR A 9 0.10 -25.19 -4.39
N SER A 10 -1.20 -25.48 -4.39
CA SER A 10 -2.14 -24.78 -5.25
C SER A 10 -2.18 -23.27 -4.96
N LEU A 11 -2.17 -22.45 -6.02
CA LEU A 11 -2.10 -20.98 -5.94
C LEU A 11 -3.47 -20.28 -5.99
N LYS A 12 -4.56 -21.04 -5.91
CA LYS A 12 -5.92 -20.51 -6.00
C LYS A 12 -6.15 -19.47 -4.90
N GLY A 13 -6.52 -18.25 -5.27
CA GLY A 13 -6.74 -17.12 -4.35
C GLY A 13 -5.49 -16.47 -3.79
N LYS A 14 -4.28 -16.83 -4.26
CA LYS A 14 -3.01 -16.25 -3.83
C LYS A 14 -2.42 -15.25 -4.84
N VAL A 15 -3.08 -15.06 -5.99
CA VAL A 15 -2.68 -14.07 -6.99
C VAL A 15 -3.03 -12.68 -6.47
N GLY A 16 -2.01 -11.83 -6.31
CA GLY A 16 -2.17 -10.45 -5.86
C GLY A 16 -2.56 -9.49 -7.00
N LYS A 17 -2.63 -8.21 -6.65
CA LYS A 17 -2.84 -7.11 -7.60
C LYS A 17 -1.57 -6.28 -7.73
N GLU A 18 -1.34 -5.74 -8.92
CA GLU A 18 -0.25 -4.81 -9.15
C GLU A 18 -0.51 -3.46 -8.44
N LEU A 19 0.49 -3.01 -7.67
CA LEU A 19 0.36 -1.79 -6.87
C LEU A 19 0.44 -0.52 -7.73
N SER A 20 1.25 -0.53 -8.79
CA SER A 20 1.43 0.58 -9.74
C SER A 20 0.10 1.05 -10.37
N THR A 21 -0.82 0.11 -10.63
CA THR A 21 -2.14 0.39 -11.22
C THR A 21 -3.21 0.74 -10.19
N SER A 22 -2.86 0.68 -8.90
CA SER A 22 -3.79 0.89 -7.80
C SER A 22 -3.75 2.35 -7.32
N THR A 23 -4.87 2.83 -6.78
CA THR A 23 -4.93 4.12 -6.09
C THR A 23 -4.82 3.88 -4.59
N VAL A 24 -3.91 4.57 -3.91
CA VAL A 24 -3.73 4.49 -2.45
C VAL A 24 -4.21 5.78 -1.81
N GLY A 25 -5.16 5.65 -0.87
CA GLY A 25 -5.62 6.76 -0.04
C GLY A 25 -4.90 6.78 1.31
N VAL A 26 -4.32 7.92 1.68
CA VAL A 26 -3.68 8.17 2.97
C VAL A 26 -4.48 9.24 3.72
N ILE A 27 -5.04 8.87 4.87
CA ILE A 27 -5.79 9.78 5.75
C ILE A 27 -4.93 10.06 6.99
N GLY A 28 -4.53 11.31 7.16
CA GLY A 28 -3.57 11.77 8.15
C GLY A 28 -2.15 11.78 7.61
N THR A 29 -1.61 12.98 7.36
CA THR A 29 -0.24 13.21 6.84
C THR A 29 0.75 13.61 7.93
N GLY A 30 0.62 13.05 9.14
CA GLY A 30 1.65 13.16 10.17
C GLY A 30 2.92 12.38 9.81
N ASN A 31 3.88 12.25 10.72
CA ASN A 31 5.18 11.60 10.45
C ASN A 31 5.09 10.23 9.75
N ILE A 32 4.15 9.39 10.19
CA ILE A 32 3.92 8.08 9.57
C ILE A 32 3.30 8.23 8.18
N GLY A 33 2.27 9.07 8.05
CA GLY A 33 1.59 9.32 6.77
C GLY A 33 2.54 9.84 5.69
N LYS A 34 3.41 10.80 6.03
CA LYS A 34 4.47 11.31 5.14
C LYS A 34 5.39 10.19 4.66
N THR A 35 5.81 9.33 5.58
CA THR A 35 6.70 8.20 5.26
C THR A 35 6.02 7.20 4.33
N VAL A 36 4.74 6.91 4.56
CA VAL A 36 3.94 6.02 3.70
C VAL A 36 3.81 6.59 2.30
N VAL A 37 3.46 7.88 2.15
CA VAL A 37 3.40 8.54 0.83
C VAL A 37 4.74 8.48 0.11
N LYS A 38 5.84 8.77 0.82
CA LYS A 38 7.20 8.75 0.26
C LYS A 38 7.62 7.36 -0.23
N HIS A 39 7.31 6.30 0.52
CA HIS A 39 7.66 4.95 0.12
C HIS A 39 6.78 4.46 -1.03
N LEU A 40 5.49 4.81 -1.02
CA LEU A 40 4.54 4.36 -2.03
C LEU A 40 4.66 5.12 -3.36
N SER A 41 5.18 6.35 -3.35
CA SER A 41 5.36 7.14 -4.57
C SER A 41 6.34 6.48 -5.54
N GLY A 42 7.35 5.75 -5.03
CA GLY A 42 8.30 4.98 -5.84
C GLY A 42 7.69 3.77 -6.57
N PHE A 43 6.50 3.31 -6.18
CA PHE A 43 5.82 2.18 -6.83
C PHE A 43 4.98 2.59 -8.05
N GLY A 44 4.90 3.89 -8.38
CA GLY A 44 4.13 4.40 -9.52
C GLY A 44 2.61 4.36 -9.31
N CYS A 45 2.15 4.12 -8.08
CA CYS A 45 0.73 4.12 -7.73
C CYS A 45 0.16 5.55 -7.63
N ARG A 46 -1.14 5.72 -7.88
CA ARG A 46 -1.79 7.02 -7.71
C ARG A 46 -2.08 7.25 -6.23
N ILE A 47 -1.49 8.28 -5.63
CA ILE A 47 -1.68 8.58 -4.20
C ILE A 47 -2.69 9.71 -4.04
N LEU A 48 -3.63 9.53 -3.12
CA LEU A 48 -4.55 10.56 -2.64
C LEU A 48 -4.28 10.75 -1.15
N ALA A 49 -3.89 11.94 -0.72
CA ALA A 49 -3.64 12.24 0.68
C ALA A 49 -4.66 13.26 1.20
N TYR A 50 -5.13 13.06 2.43
CA TYR A 50 -6.02 13.99 3.14
C TYR A 50 -5.55 14.18 4.58
N SER A 51 -5.53 15.42 5.05
CA SER A 51 -5.25 15.78 6.44
C SER A 51 -6.05 17.01 6.82
N CYS A 52 -6.48 17.11 8.08
CA CYS A 52 -7.20 18.29 8.59
C CYS A 52 -6.29 19.53 8.68
N TYR A 53 -4.97 19.31 8.74
CA TYR A 53 -3.95 20.35 8.70
C TYR A 53 -3.08 20.06 7.47
N GLU A 54 -3.03 21.02 6.54
CA GLU A 54 -2.23 20.89 5.32
C GLU A 54 -0.74 20.86 5.66
N ASP A 55 -0.04 19.82 5.22
CA ASP A 55 1.41 19.75 5.23
C ASP A 55 1.93 20.02 3.81
N GLU A 56 2.67 21.11 3.62
CA GLU A 56 3.28 21.48 2.33
C GLU A 56 4.25 20.42 1.78
N GLU A 57 4.82 19.58 2.63
CA GLU A 57 5.72 18.49 2.22
C GLU A 57 5.03 17.34 1.47
N VAL A 58 3.69 17.26 1.51
CA VAL A 58 2.91 16.16 0.92
C VAL A 58 1.96 16.65 -0.17
N LYS A 59 2.10 17.92 -0.59
CA LYS A 59 1.37 18.49 -1.73
C LYS A 59 1.84 17.90 -3.06
#